data_AF-A0NVL4-F1
#
_entry.id   AF-A0NVL4-F1
#
_cell.length_a   1.000
_cell.length_b   1.000
_cell.length_c   1.000
_cell.angle_alpha   90.00
_cell.angle_beta   90.00
_cell.angle_gamma   90.00
#
_symmetry.space_group_name_H-M   'P 1'
#
loop_
_entity.id
_entity.type
_entity.pdbx_description
1 polymer ?
#
loop_
_entity_poly.entity_id
_entity_poly.type
_entity_poly.pdbx_seq_one_letter_code
_entity_poly.pdbx_strand_id
1 'polypeptide(L)'
;MSAEIINLRMARKQKKREDKDKTAEDNRRKYGRSKAERDAARQRRETLETHVDGHLLGKRDGPNAEHSDPETTDADKFALEPSGQNPSGPKPSDNGD
;
A
#
# COMPACT_ATOMS: atom_id res chain seq x y z
N MET A 1 31.19 -50.24 -25.06
CA MET A 1 30.53 -48.97 -24.70
C MET A 1 29.79 -49.19 -23.39
N SER A 2 30.14 -48.47 -22.33
CA SER A 2 29.54 -48.59 -21.00
C SER A 2 28.36 -47.65 -20.87
N ALA A 3 27.22 -48.13 -20.37
CA ALA A 3 26.08 -47.29 -20.03
C ALA A 3 26.34 -46.57 -18.70
N GLU A 4 26.16 -45.25 -18.69
CA GLU A 4 26.34 -44.43 -17.49
C GLU A 4 25.11 -44.54 -16.58
N ILE A 5 25.32 -45.03 -15.35
CA ILE A 5 24.22 -45.23 -14.39
C ILE A 5 23.89 -43.88 -13.75
N ILE A 6 22.83 -43.24 -14.25
CA ILE A 6 22.36 -41.96 -13.71
C ILE A 6 21.27 -42.14 -12.64
N ASN A 7 21.33 -41.31 -11.60
CA ASN A 7 20.29 -41.28 -10.58
C ASN A 7 19.09 -40.45 -11.06
N LEU A 8 18.04 -41.15 -11.49
CA LEU A 8 16.81 -40.53 -11.98
C LEU A 8 16.08 -39.66 -10.94
N ARG A 9 16.24 -39.92 -9.64
CA ARG A 9 15.64 -39.06 -8.59
C ARG A 9 16.29 -37.68 -8.60
N MET A 10 17.61 -37.62 -8.71
CA MET A 10 18.36 -36.37 -8.75
C MET A 10 18.08 -35.62 -10.05
N ALA A 11 18.06 -36.32 -11.19
CA ALA A 11 17.70 -35.73 -12.48
C ALA A 11 16.30 -35.12 -12.46
N ARG A 12 15.30 -35.83 -11.91
CA ARG A 12 13.93 -35.30 -11.76
C ARG A 12 13.87 -34.11 -10.80
N LYS A 13 14.62 -34.13 -9.70
CA LYS A 13 14.70 -33.01 -8.75
C LYS A 13 15.28 -31.77 -9.41
N GLN A 14 16.32 -31.95 -10.21
CA GLN A 14 16.98 -30.87 -10.93
C GLN A 14 16.04 -30.24 -11.96
N LYS A 15 15.37 -31.06 -12.78
CA LYS A 15 14.33 -30.58 -13.71
C LYS A 15 13.23 -29.78 -13.01
N LYS A 16 12.73 -30.27 -11.86
CA LYS A 16 11.73 -29.55 -11.06
C LYS A 16 12.22 -28.21 -10.51
N ARG A 17 13.52 -28.04 -10.28
CA ARG A 17 14.10 -26.75 -9.85
C ARG A 17 14.17 -25.80 -11.03
N GLU A 18 14.67 -26.27 -12.17
CA GLU A 18 14.74 -25.48 -13.41
C GLU A 18 13.36 -24.98 -13.87
N ASP A 19 12.33 -25.82 -13.79
CA ASP A 19 10.96 -25.42 -14.12
C ASP A 19 10.44 -24.32 -13.17
N LYS A 20 10.80 -24.38 -11.88
CA LYS A 20 10.48 -23.32 -10.91
C LYS A 20 11.24 -22.03 -11.20
N ASP A 21 12.51 -22.12 -11.58
CA ASP A 21 13.32 -20.95 -11.88
C ASP A 21 12.80 -20.24 -13.14
N LYS A 22 12.44 -20.98 -14.19
CA LYS A 22 11.79 -20.42 -15.40
C LYS A 22 10.49 -19.69 -15.07
N THR A 23 9.61 -20.32 -14.28
CA THR A 23 8.36 -19.68 -13.88
C THR A 23 8.61 -18.44 -13.01
N ALA A 24 9.65 -18.45 -12.17
CA ALA A 24 10.05 -17.27 -11.40
C ALA A 24 10.56 -16.14 -12.30
N GLU A 25 11.36 -16.43 -13.33
CA GLU A 25 11.79 -15.44 -14.31
C GLU A 25 10.62 -14.84 -15.08
N ASP A 26 9.69 -15.66 -15.55
CA ASP A 26 8.49 -15.19 -16.25
C ASP A 26 7.63 -14.31 -15.34
N ASN A 27 7.53 -14.65 -14.06
CA ASN A 27 6.84 -13.82 -13.08
C ASN A 27 7.56 -12.49 -12.83
N ARG A 28 8.91 -12.48 -12.80
CA ARG A 28 9.70 -11.24 -12.73
C ARG A 28 9.47 -10.37 -13.96
N ARG A 29 9.46 -10.95 -15.16
CA ARG A 29 9.20 -10.21 -16.42
C ARG A 29 7.78 -9.66 -16.47
N LYS A 30 6.78 -10.47 -16.14
CA LYS A 30 5.35 -10.11 -16.27
C LYS A 30 4.88 -9.12 -15.22
N TYR A 31 5.38 -9.24 -13.99
CA TYR A 31 4.79 -8.53 -12.86
C TYR A 31 5.78 -7.62 -12.13
N GLY A 32 7.09 -7.69 -12.41
CA GLY A 32 8.14 -6.88 -11.77
C GLY A 32 8.36 -7.17 -10.29
N ARG A 33 7.37 -7.74 -9.59
CA ARG A 33 7.35 -8.13 -8.18
C ARG A 33 6.83 -9.56 -8.07
N SER A 34 7.44 -10.37 -7.21
CA SER A 34 7.01 -11.74 -7.01
C SER A 34 5.61 -11.80 -6.35
N LYS A 35 4.92 -12.95 -6.46
CA LYS A 35 3.64 -13.14 -5.75
C LYS A 35 3.81 -12.93 -4.23
N ALA A 36 4.88 -13.49 -3.65
CA ALA A 36 5.19 -13.35 -2.24
C ALA A 36 5.39 -11.88 -1.82
N GLU A 37 6.08 -11.07 -2.63
CA GLU A 37 6.24 -9.63 -2.35
C GLU A 37 4.91 -8.87 -2.44
N ARG A 38 4.07 -9.19 -3.42
CA ARG A 38 2.73 -8.59 -3.55
C ARG A 38 1.83 -8.94 -2.37
N ASP A 39 1.86 -10.19 -1.93
CA ASP A 39 1.06 -10.66 -0.80
C ASP A 39 1.56 -10.01 0.51
N ALA A 40 2.87 -9.92 0.71
CA ALA A 40 3.45 -9.24 1.86
C ALA A 40 3.14 -7.73 1.88
N ALA A 41 3.13 -7.07 0.71
CA ALA A 41 2.74 -5.67 0.59
C ALA A 41 1.24 -5.47 0.88
N ARG A 42 0.38 -6.38 0.40
CA ARG A 42 -1.06 -6.37 0.68
C ARG A 42 -1.32 -6.49 2.18
N GLN A 43 -0.73 -7.49 2.84
CA GLN A 43 -0.88 -7.70 4.27
C GLN A 43 -0.44 -6.47 5.07
N ARG A 44 0.71 -5.87 4.71
CA ARG A 44 1.16 -4.61 5.34
C ARG A 44 0.14 -3.49 5.16
N ARG A 45 -0.47 -3.36 3.98
CA ARG A 45 -1.50 -2.34 3.74
C ARG A 45 -2.74 -2.58 4.60
N GLU A 46 -3.25 -3.81 4.64
CA GLU A 46 -4.40 -4.20 5.47
C GLU A 46 -4.14 -3.95 6.97
N THR A 47 -2.93 -4.25 7.46
CA THR A 47 -2.56 -3.94 8.85
C THR A 47 -2.51 -2.44 9.13
N LEU A 48 -2.08 -1.64 8.16
CA LEU A 48 -2.03 -0.19 8.31
C LEU A 48 -3.43 0.42 8.24
N GLU A 49 -4.27 -0.06 7.33
CA GLU A 49 -5.68 0.34 7.21
C GLU A 49 -6.43 0.04 8.52
N THR A 50 -6.32 -1.18 9.04
CA THR A 50 -6.94 -1.55 10.33
C THR A 50 -6.37 -0.77 11.52
N HIS A 51 -5.06 -0.47 11.52
CA HIS A 51 -4.44 0.36 12.55
C HIS A 51 -4.99 1.79 12.52
N VAL A 52 -5.11 2.39 11.34
CA VAL A 52 -5.69 3.72 11.17
C VAL A 52 -7.16 3.73 11.58
N ASP A 53 -7.94 2.76 11.11
CA ASP A 53 -9.36 2.63 11.44
C ASP A 53 -9.61 2.51 12.94
N GLY A 54 -8.75 1.78 13.67
CA GLY A 54 -8.83 1.67 15.13
C GLY A 54 -8.58 2.99 15.87
N HIS A 55 -7.90 3.95 15.23
CA HIS A 55 -7.65 5.29 15.79
C HIS A 55 -8.66 6.34 15.34
N LEU A 56 -9.58 6.02 14.43
CA LEU A 56 -10.73 6.88 14.18
C LEU A 56 -11.62 6.85 15.43
N LEU A 57 -11.47 7.86 16.30
CA LEU A 57 -12.55 8.22 17.21
C LEU A 57 -13.75 8.58 16.33
N GLY A 58 -14.78 7.74 16.38
CA GLY A 58 -16.03 7.94 15.66
C GLY A 58 -16.41 9.41 15.71
N LYS A 59 -16.65 10.00 14.52
CA LYS A 59 -17.21 11.35 14.38
C LYS A 59 -18.23 11.51 15.50
N ARG A 60 -17.98 12.46 16.40
CA ARG A 60 -18.71 12.63 17.67
C ARG A 60 -20.23 12.49 17.44
N ASP A 61 -20.74 11.28 17.57
CA ASP A 61 -22.17 10.99 17.57
C ASP A 61 -22.62 11.12 19.03
N GLY A 62 -22.59 12.36 19.51
CA GLY A 62 -23.05 12.75 20.84
C GLY A 62 -24.02 13.91 20.70
N PRO A 63 -25.27 13.80 21.20
CA PRO A 63 -26.27 14.85 21.11
C PRO A 63 -25.97 15.95 22.13
N ASN A 64 -24.95 16.76 21.86
CA ASN A 64 -24.69 17.99 22.62
C ASN A 64 -23.86 18.97 21.79
N ALA A 65 -24.38 19.32 20.61
CA ALA A 65 -23.82 20.36 19.75
C ALA A 65 -24.80 21.53 19.60
N GLU A 66 -25.64 21.77 20.60
CA GLU A 66 -26.56 22.91 20.63
C GLU A 66 -26.37 23.63 21.96
N HIS A 67 -25.43 24.57 22.01
CA HIS A 67 -25.43 25.80 22.83
C HIS A 67 -24.17 26.59 22.47
N SER A 68 -24.16 27.17 21.27
CA SER A 68 -23.30 28.30 20.97
C SER A 68 -24.19 29.42 20.46
N ASP A 69 -24.70 30.21 21.40
CA ASP A 69 -25.39 31.47 21.11
C ASP A 69 -24.40 32.41 20.41
N PRO A 70 -24.74 32.99 19.24
CA PRO A 70 -23.87 33.93 18.55
C PRO A 70 -24.11 35.35 19.07
N GLU A 71 -23.36 35.78 20.09
CA GLU A 71 -23.16 37.22 20.31
C GLU A 71 -21.72 37.63 20.03
N THR A 72 -21.63 38.36 18.93
CA THR A 72 -20.56 39.16 18.37
C THR A 72 -19.82 40.02 19.41
N THR A 73 -18.49 40.10 19.31
CA THR A 73 -17.79 41.41 19.27
C THR A 73 -16.52 41.31 18.42
N ASP A 74 -16.49 42.06 17.33
CA ASP A 74 -15.43 42.20 16.31
C ASP A 74 -14.15 42.94 16.79
N ALA A 75 -13.70 42.76 18.04
CA ALA A 75 -12.77 43.73 18.65
C ALA A 75 -11.35 43.26 19.01
N ASP A 76 -11.00 41.97 18.89
CA ASP A 76 -9.61 41.50 19.11
C ASP A 76 -9.05 40.88 17.81
N LYS A 77 -8.67 41.71 16.85
CA LYS A 77 -7.29 42.21 16.65
C LYS A 77 -6.20 41.13 16.68
N PHE A 78 -5.78 40.78 15.47
CA PHE A 78 -4.41 40.97 14.99
C PHE A 78 -3.29 40.35 15.84
N ALA A 79 -2.81 39.16 15.44
CA ALA A 79 -1.38 38.86 15.34
C ALA A 79 -1.15 37.41 14.85
N LEU A 80 -0.86 37.25 13.55
CA LEU A 80 0.30 36.55 12.97
C LEU A 80 -0.03 36.11 11.53
N GLU A 81 0.51 36.84 10.56
CA GLU A 81 0.84 36.31 9.23
C GLU A 81 2.38 36.29 9.10
N PRO A 82 2.99 35.67 8.08
CA PRO A 82 2.53 34.58 7.20
C PRO A 82 3.63 33.51 7.00
N SER A 83 3.29 32.23 6.81
CA SER A 83 4.20 31.26 6.15
C SER A 83 3.48 29.93 5.93
N GLY A 84 2.97 29.68 4.73
CA GLY A 84 3.55 28.60 3.93
C GLY A 84 2.49 27.76 3.23
N GLN A 85 1.66 28.38 2.38
CA GLN A 85 0.86 27.63 1.43
C GLN A 85 1.80 27.10 0.34
N ASN A 86 2.23 25.85 0.43
CA ASN A 86 2.68 25.12 -0.76
C ASN A 86 1.43 24.60 -1.48
N PRO A 87 1.26 24.90 -2.78
CA PRO A 87 0.04 24.62 -3.50
C PRO A 87 -0.12 23.12 -3.75
N SER A 88 -1.31 22.61 -3.47
CA SER A 88 -1.77 21.32 -4.01
C SER A 88 -1.77 21.39 -5.53
N GLY A 89 -0.74 20.84 -6.17
CA GLY A 89 -0.76 20.61 -7.62
C GLY A 89 -1.89 19.64 -8.00
N PRO A 90 -2.52 19.80 -9.17
CA PRO A 90 -3.55 18.88 -9.63
C PRO A 90 -2.95 17.49 -9.85
N LYS A 91 -3.64 16.45 -9.36
CA LYS A 91 -3.31 15.05 -9.70
C LYS A 91 -3.35 14.89 -11.22
N PRO A 92 -2.35 14.27 -11.87
CA PRO A 92 -2.47 13.94 -13.28
C PRO A 92 -3.57 12.89 -13.45
N SER A 93 -4.56 13.24 -14.28
CA SER A 93 -5.51 12.31 -14.88
C SER A 93 -4.76 11.43 -15.87
N ASP A 94 -4.52 10.18 -15.50
CA ASP A 94 -4.03 9.18 -16.44
C ASP A 94 -5.26 8.61 -17.18
N ASN A 95 -5.55 9.20 -18.34
CA ASN A 95 -6.35 8.54 -19.37
C ASN A 95 -5.43 7.54 -20.06
N GLY A 96 -5.79 6.26 -20.04
CA GLY A 96 -5.13 5.22 -20.83
C GLY A 96 -6.17 4.20 -21.27
N ASP A 97 -6.27 4.04 -22.59
CA ASP A 97 -7.16 3.16 -23.37
C ASP A 97 -7.37 1.73 -22.84
#